data_AF-A0A516KKP7-F1
#
_entry.id   AF-A0A516KKP7-F1
#
_cell.length_a   1.000
_cell.length_b   1.000
_cell.length_c   1.000
_cell.angle_alpha   90.00
_cell.angle_beta   90.00
_cell.angle_gamma   90.00
#
_symmetry.space_group_name_H-M   'P 1'
#
loop_
_entity.id
_entity.type
_entity.pdbx_description
1 polymer ?
#
loop_
_entity_poly.entity_id
_entity_poly.type
_entity_poly.pdbx_seq_one_letter_code
_entity_poly.pdbx_strand_id
1 'polypeptide(L)'
;MNHGGRMKMDEQKLLNKGEILEFYNKSIGLLERNYLFPEVAKQICDRLRVQSERLEFQNGISMSEFKKVVEQELQSVNNDKHLHIFYEEENLDDNSDEMINQYKIIAEKNNFGFHRVERLPGNIGYLDLRVFYENDIASETAASAMNTLAHTDALIIDLRRNIGGSPYMVAFLASYFVSEPTHIETFYRREEDRESQIWALPHVPGKLYGDKPVYILTSKKPFLQVSYLVTLSNI
;
A
#
# COMPACT_ATOMS: atom_id res chain seq x y z
N MET A 1 31.25 -4.72 -8.39
CA MET A 1 31.24 -5.11 -6.96
C MET A 1 31.27 -3.84 -6.14
N ASN A 2 30.15 -3.48 -5.53
CA ASN A 2 30.14 -2.53 -4.42
C ASN A 2 29.06 -3.05 -3.46
N HIS A 3 29.51 -3.57 -2.31
CA HIS A 3 28.63 -4.07 -1.27
C HIS A 3 28.19 -2.85 -0.46
N GLY A 4 27.03 -2.29 -0.78
CA GLY A 4 26.26 -1.47 0.15
C GLY A 4 25.80 -2.39 1.28
N GLY A 5 26.70 -2.69 2.21
CA GLY A 5 26.38 -3.45 3.40
C GLY A 5 25.33 -2.68 4.17
N ARG A 6 24.13 -3.26 4.32
CA ARG A 6 23.21 -2.92 5.40
C ARG A 6 24.00 -2.94 6.69
N MET A 7 24.40 -1.78 7.21
CA MET A 7 24.77 -1.66 8.60
C MET A 7 23.51 -1.94 9.39
N LYS A 8 23.39 -3.16 9.92
CA LYS A 8 22.31 -3.51 10.84
C LYS A 8 22.36 -2.53 12.00
N MET A 9 21.25 -1.83 12.25
CA MET A 9 21.10 -1.05 13.46
C MET A 9 21.33 -1.96 14.67
N ASP A 10 22.01 -1.43 15.69
CA ASP A 10 22.27 -2.18 16.91
C ASP A 10 20.96 -2.37 17.69
N GLU A 11 20.29 -3.49 17.46
CA GLU A 11 19.09 -3.92 18.20
C GLU A 11 19.32 -4.00 19.72
N GLN A 12 20.60 -3.94 20.16
CA GLN A 12 21.02 -3.91 21.56
C GLN A 12 21.23 -2.48 22.08
N LYS A 13 21.03 -1.42 21.27
CA LYS A 13 21.03 -0.03 21.77
C LYS A 13 20.06 0.07 22.95
N LEU A 14 20.59 0.51 24.08
CA LEU A 14 19.80 0.82 25.26
C LEU A 14 19.21 2.22 25.15
N LEU A 15 17.89 2.30 25.22
CA LEU A 15 17.16 3.57 25.31
C LEU A 15 17.14 4.07 26.74
N ASN A 16 17.40 5.36 26.93
CA ASN A 16 17.26 6.00 28.23
C ASN A 16 15.82 6.52 28.46
N LYS A 17 15.50 6.85 29.71
CA LYS A 17 14.16 7.33 30.11
C LYS A 17 13.67 8.55 29.31
N GLY A 18 14.57 9.47 28.95
CA GLY A 18 14.23 10.66 28.16
C GLY A 18 13.77 10.30 26.75
N GLU A 19 14.54 9.46 26.04
CA GLU A 19 14.21 8.96 24.70
C GLU A 19 12.86 8.22 24.70
N ILE A 20 12.61 7.40 25.72
CA ILE A 20 11.38 6.62 25.87
C ILE A 20 10.15 7.54 26.07
N LEU A 21 10.24 8.50 26.97
CA LEU A 21 9.15 9.44 27.23
C LEU A 21 8.86 10.34 26.02
N GLU A 22 9.89 10.79 25.32
CA GLU A 22 9.73 11.54 24.08
C GLU A 22 8.98 10.72 23.02
N PHE A 23 9.36 9.46 22.83
CA PHE A 23 8.69 8.55 21.91
C PHE A 23 7.21 8.38 22.26
N TYR A 24 6.87 8.10 23.52
CA TYR A 24 5.48 7.93 23.94
C TYR A 24 4.67 9.21 23.72
N ASN A 25 5.19 10.37 24.11
CA ASN A 25 4.49 11.64 23.94
C ASN A 25 4.23 11.96 22.46
N LYS A 26 5.22 11.73 21.58
CA LYS A 26 5.04 11.90 20.12
C LYS A 26 4.01 10.92 19.58
N SER A 27 4.09 9.65 19.96
CA SER A 27 3.19 8.60 19.49
C SER A 27 1.74 8.84 19.90
N ILE A 28 1.50 9.26 21.14
CA ILE A 28 0.17 9.65 21.65
C ILE A 28 -0.40 10.81 20.81
N GLY A 29 0.40 11.87 20.60
CA GLY A 29 -0.05 13.00 19.78
C GLY A 29 -0.34 12.63 18.33
N LEU A 30 0.42 11.71 17.74
CA LEU A 30 0.17 11.19 16.39
C LEU A 30 -1.12 10.36 16.34
N LEU A 31 -1.35 9.48 17.31
CA LEU A 31 -2.56 8.66 17.37
C LEU A 31 -3.82 9.50 17.55
N GLU A 32 -3.82 10.48 18.47
CA GLU A 32 -4.98 11.35 18.71
C GLU A 32 -5.37 12.16 17.47
N ARG A 33 -4.38 12.64 16.71
CA ARG A 33 -4.61 13.43 15.48
C ARG A 33 -5.00 12.58 14.28
N ASN A 34 -4.36 11.43 14.09
CA ASN A 34 -4.38 10.73 12.81
C ASN A 34 -5.17 9.41 12.81
N TYR A 35 -5.33 8.76 13.96
CA TYR A 35 -5.92 7.43 13.99
C TYR A 35 -7.42 7.48 13.68
N LEU A 36 -7.86 6.67 12.71
CA LEU A 36 -9.20 6.78 12.12
C LEU A 36 -10.33 6.70 13.15
N PHE A 37 -10.19 5.87 14.20
CA PHE A 37 -11.23 5.62 15.19
C PHE A 37 -10.95 6.37 16.52
N PRO A 38 -11.64 7.50 16.82
CA PRO A 38 -11.32 8.36 17.96
C PRO A 38 -11.29 7.63 19.31
N GLU A 39 -12.30 6.79 19.53
CA GLU A 39 -12.53 6.10 20.80
C GLU A 39 -11.47 5.04 21.02
N VAL A 40 -11.07 4.34 19.96
CA VAL A 40 -9.99 3.37 19.97
C VAL A 40 -8.65 4.07 20.17
N ALA A 41 -8.42 5.20 19.49
CA ALA A 41 -7.22 6.02 19.67
C ALA A 41 -7.05 6.42 21.15
N LYS A 42 -8.14 6.89 21.78
CA LYS A 42 -8.15 7.24 23.20
C LYS A 42 -7.77 6.05 24.08
N GLN A 43 -8.34 4.87 23.84
CA GLN A 43 -8.02 3.66 24.61
C GLN A 43 -6.53 3.29 24.47
N ILE A 44 -5.98 3.31 23.25
CA ILE A 44 -4.56 3.05 23.03
C ILE A 44 -3.70 4.10 23.75
N CYS A 45 -4.04 5.38 23.63
CA CYS A 45 -3.29 6.47 24.26
C CYS A 45 -3.28 6.35 25.79
N ASP A 46 -4.42 6.01 26.40
CA ASP A 46 -4.52 5.79 27.84
C ASP A 46 -3.59 4.65 28.30
N ARG A 47 -3.46 3.58 27.50
CA ARG A 47 -2.53 2.48 27.77
C ARG A 47 -1.07 2.88 27.60
N LEU A 48 -0.74 3.61 26.54
CA LEU A 48 0.61 4.12 26.30
C LEU A 48 1.07 5.06 27.42
N ARG A 49 0.18 5.92 27.94
CA ARG A 49 0.45 6.77 29.12
C ARG A 49 0.82 5.93 30.33
N VAL A 50 -0.01 4.96 30.70
CA VAL A 50 0.27 4.04 31.83
C VAL A 50 1.58 3.29 31.60
N GLN A 51 1.83 2.82 30.39
CA GLN A 51 3.05 2.09 30.06
C GLN A 51 4.29 2.96 30.25
N SER A 52 4.25 4.22 29.80
CA SER A 52 5.36 5.18 29.89
C SER A 52 5.84 5.49 31.32
N GLU A 53 4.98 5.27 32.32
CA GLU A 53 5.29 5.54 33.74
C GLU A 53 5.95 4.36 34.45
N ARG A 54 6.06 3.19 33.79
CA ARG A 54 6.59 2.00 34.44
C ARG A 54 8.06 2.14 34.82
N LEU A 55 8.38 1.63 36.01
CA LEU A 55 9.74 1.66 36.58
C LEU A 55 10.76 0.91 35.73
N GLU A 56 10.32 -0.04 34.90
CA GLU A 56 11.18 -0.82 34.00
C GLU A 56 11.97 0.05 33.02
N PHE A 57 11.48 1.25 32.70
CA PHE A 57 12.17 2.22 31.84
C PHE A 57 13.20 3.10 32.58
N GLN A 58 13.26 3.06 33.92
CA GLN A 58 14.23 3.86 34.69
C GLN A 58 15.68 3.38 34.52
N ASN A 59 15.87 2.07 34.31
CA ASN A 59 17.19 1.46 34.14
C ASN A 59 17.62 1.33 32.67
N GLY A 60 16.78 1.83 31.74
CA GLY A 60 16.93 1.65 30.30
C GLY A 60 16.45 0.28 29.81
N ILE A 61 16.09 0.22 28.52
CA ILE A 61 15.55 -0.97 27.86
C ILE A 61 16.17 -1.09 26.47
N SER A 62 16.38 -2.31 25.97
CA SER A 62 16.86 -2.49 24.60
C SER A 62 15.81 -2.01 23.60
N MET A 63 16.26 -1.45 22.50
CA MET A 63 15.40 -0.98 21.41
C MET A 63 14.45 -2.08 20.90
N SER A 64 14.94 -3.32 20.82
CA SER A 64 14.16 -4.49 20.40
C SER A 64 13.03 -4.84 21.35
N GLU A 65 13.30 -4.87 22.66
CA GLU A 65 12.26 -5.16 23.66
C GLU A 65 11.29 -3.99 23.79
N PHE A 66 11.78 -2.75 23.70
CA PHE A 66 10.94 -1.56 23.68
C PHE A 66 9.93 -1.59 22.54
N LYS A 67 10.37 -1.90 21.31
CA LYS A 67 9.47 -2.03 20.15
C LYS A 67 8.37 -3.06 20.41
N LYS A 68 8.75 -4.23 20.90
CA LYS A 68 7.80 -5.32 21.18
C LYS A 68 6.75 -4.90 22.21
N VAL A 69 7.16 -4.24 23.30
CA VAL A 69 6.26 -3.72 24.32
C VAL A 69 5.28 -2.70 23.74
N VAL A 70 5.79 -1.73 22.97
CA VAL A 70 4.94 -0.72 22.33
C VAL A 70 3.97 -1.34 21.33
N GLU A 71 4.41 -2.24 20.46
CA GLU A 71 3.53 -2.91 19.48
C GLU A 71 2.42 -3.72 20.14
N GLN A 72 2.72 -4.38 21.26
CA GLN A 72 1.69 -5.09 22.04
C GLN A 72 0.62 -4.12 22.56
N GLU A 73 1.02 -2.97 23.10
CA GLU A 73 0.05 -1.98 23.56
C GLU A 73 -0.75 -1.37 22.40
N LEU A 74 -0.08 -1.05 21.28
CA LEU A 74 -0.72 -0.53 20.07
C LEU A 74 -1.79 -1.48 19.51
N GLN A 75 -1.64 -2.80 19.68
CA GLN A 75 -2.57 -3.82 19.14
C GLN A 75 -3.55 -4.37 20.20
N SER A 76 -3.41 -3.98 21.47
CA SER A 76 -4.09 -4.62 22.59
C SER A 76 -5.62 -4.45 22.63
N VAL A 77 -6.13 -3.37 22.03
CA VAL A 77 -7.54 -2.94 22.11
C VAL A 77 -8.18 -2.77 20.73
N ASN A 78 -7.50 -3.21 19.69
CA ASN A 78 -8.00 -3.17 18.31
C ASN A 78 -7.61 -4.45 17.56
N ASN A 79 -8.19 -4.61 16.37
CA ASN A 79 -7.80 -5.68 15.44
C ASN A 79 -7.08 -5.09 14.21
N ASP A 80 -6.49 -3.91 14.36
CA ASP A 80 -5.84 -3.17 13.31
C ASP A 80 -4.41 -3.68 13.10
N LYS A 81 -4.21 -4.38 11.99
CA LYS A 81 -2.91 -4.95 11.59
C LYS A 81 -2.06 -3.99 10.76
N HIS A 82 -2.50 -2.73 10.62
CA HIS A 82 -1.77 -1.69 9.91
C HIS A 82 -1.05 -0.74 10.88
N LEU A 83 -1.39 -0.77 12.17
CA LEU A 83 -0.74 0.03 13.19
C LEU A 83 0.54 -0.65 13.70
N HIS A 84 1.68 -0.20 13.19
CA HIS A 84 3.01 -0.71 13.52
C HIS A 84 4.00 0.42 13.71
N ILE A 85 5.09 0.12 14.43
CA ILE A 85 6.24 1.02 14.53
C ILE A 85 7.38 0.46 13.70
N PHE A 86 7.97 1.32 12.89
CA PHE A 86 9.11 0.99 12.06
C PHE A 86 10.34 1.74 12.58
N TYR A 87 11.50 1.12 12.42
CA TYR A 87 12.75 1.81 12.62
C TYR A 87 13.06 2.61 11.37
N GLU A 88 13.27 3.90 11.54
CA GLU A 88 13.86 4.72 10.50
C GLU A 88 15.38 4.61 10.65
N GLU A 89 16.04 3.95 9.69
CA GLU A 89 17.49 4.00 9.60
C GLU A 89 17.87 5.40 9.12
N GLU A 90 18.78 6.07 9.84
CA GLU A 90 19.25 7.44 9.59
C GLU A 90 20.04 7.60 8.27
N ASN A 91 19.83 6.73 7.29
CA ASN A 91 20.29 6.91 5.91
C ASN A 91 19.25 7.71 5.13
N LEU A 92 19.07 8.97 5.54
CA LEU A 92 18.55 10.01 4.68
C LEU A 92 19.73 10.62 3.89
N ASP A 93 20.41 9.80 3.09
CA ASP A 93 20.95 10.34 1.85
C ASP A 93 19.71 10.64 0.99
N ASP A 94 19.12 11.79 1.28
CA ASP A 94 17.83 12.27 0.78
C ASP A 94 17.98 12.73 -0.68
N ASN A 95 18.68 11.93 -1.49
CA ASN A 95 18.74 12.12 -2.93
C ASN A 95 17.45 11.54 -3.53
N SER A 96 16.35 12.21 -3.22
CA SER A 96 15.00 11.89 -3.71
C SER A 96 15.00 11.64 -5.22
N ASP A 97 15.80 12.38 -5.99
CA ASP A 97 15.98 12.19 -7.43
C ASP A 97 16.60 10.83 -7.78
N GLU A 98 17.62 10.39 -7.06
CA GLU A 98 18.24 9.09 -7.29
C GLU A 98 17.29 7.96 -6.90
N MET A 99 16.56 8.08 -5.78
CA MET A 99 15.54 7.11 -5.40
C MET A 99 14.41 7.01 -6.42
N ILE A 100 13.90 8.15 -6.91
CA ILE A 100 12.89 8.20 -7.96
C ILE A 100 13.43 7.56 -9.24
N ASN A 101 14.69 7.82 -9.61
CA ASN A 101 15.30 7.24 -10.79
C ASN A 101 15.48 5.73 -10.66
N GLN A 102 15.95 5.23 -9.50
CA GLN A 102 16.04 3.79 -9.24
C GLN A 102 14.66 3.12 -9.28
N TYR A 103 13.64 3.77 -8.71
CA TYR A 103 12.25 3.29 -8.79
C TYR A 103 11.79 3.14 -10.24
N LYS A 104 12.02 4.15 -11.10
CA LYS A 104 11.69 4.10 -12.53
C LYS A 104 12.44 2.99 -13.26
N ILE A 105 13.74 2.85 -13.03
CA ILE A 105 14.56 1.78 -13.63
C ILE A 105 14.04 0.39 -13.22
N ILE A 106 13.66 0.20 -11.95
CA ILE A 106 13.09 -1.06 -11.48
C ILE A 106 11.71 -1.30 -12.12
N ALA A 107 10.88 -0.25 -12.23
CA ALA A 107 9.57 -0.35 -12.87
C ALA A 107 9.70 -0.77 -14.33
N GLU A 108 10.55 -0.11 -15.11
CA GLU A 108 10.82 -0.42 -16.51
C GLU A 108 11.30 -1.87 -16.71
N LYS A 109 12.28 -2.31 -15.90
CA LYS A 109 12.78 -3.70 -15.97
C LYS A 109 11.72 -4.75 -15.65
N ASN A 110 10.76 -4.40 -14.81
CA ASN A 110 9.61 -5.25 -14.48
C ASN A 110 8.41 -5.03 -15.41
N ASN A 111 8.60 -4.31 -16.52
CA ASN A 111 7.54 -3.91 -17.45
C ASN A 111 6.33 -3.30 -16.73
N PHE A 112 6.60 -2.46 -15.73
CA PHE A 112 5.61 -1.79 -14.88
C PHE A 112 4.61 -2.76 -14.24
N GLY A 113 5.07 -3.98 -13.92
CA GLY A 113 4.25 -5.03 -13.30
C GLY A 113 3.46 -5.88 -14.30
N PHE A 114 3.38 -5.50 -15.58
CA PHE A 114 2.70 -6.26 -16.64
C PHE A 114 3.58 -7.42 -17.10
N HIS A 115 3.51 -8.54 -16.38
CA HIS A 115 4.43 -9.66 -16.58
C HIS A 115 4.06 -10.53 -17.80
N ARG A 116 2.77 -10.66 -18.10
CA ARG A 116 2.28 -11.43 -19.25
C ARG A 116 0.99 -10.84 -19.77
N VAL A 117 0.94 -10.62 -21.08
CA VAL A 117 -0.26 -10.22 -21.82
C VAL A 117 -0.39 -11.20 -22.98
N GLU A 118 -1.46 -11.99 -23.01
CA GLU A 118 -1.59 -13.08 -23.97
C GLU A 118 -3.04 -13.32 -24.38
N ARG A 119 -3.22 -13.82 -25.59
CA ARG A 119 -4.47 -14.40 -26.07
C ARG A 119 -4.36 -15.93 -26.05
N LEU A 120 -5.08 -16.55 -25.14
CA LEU A 120 -5.19 -18.00 -24.97
C LEU A 120 -6.11 -18.62 -26.05
N PRO A 121 -6.05 -19.96 -26.25
CA PRO A 121 -7.02 -20.68 -27.08
C PRO A 121 -8.46 -20.37 -26.69
N GLY A 122 -9.36 -20.31 -27.68
CA GLY A 122 -10.74 -19.88 -27.46
C GLY A 122 -10.92 -18.37 -27.34
N ASN A 123 -9.94 -17.56 -27.79
CA ASN A 123 -10.00 -16.10 -27.79
C ASN A 123 -10.13 -15.48 -26.39
N ILE A 124 -9.52 -16.11 -25.38
CA ILE A 124 -9.54 -15.63 -23.99
C ILE A 124 -8.29 -14.77 -23.75
N GLY A 125 -8.48 -13.53 -23.33
CA GLY A 125 -7.40 -12.67 -22.88
C GLY A 125 -6.87 -13.11 -21.52
N TYR A 126 -5.56 -12.96 -21.32
CA TYR A 126 -4.90 -13.24 -20.06
C TYR A 126 -3.90 -12.14 -19.72
N LEU A 127 -4.03 -11.60 -18.51
CA LEU A 127 -3.18 -10.54 -17.96
C LEU A 127 -2.60 -11.00 -16.60
N ASP A 128 -1.28 -11.25 -16.52
CA ASP A 128 -0.54 -11.42 -15.25
C ASP A 128 0.02 -10.06 -14.84
N LEU A 129 -0.66 -9.41 -13.89
CA LEU A 129 -0.29 -8.09 -13.37
C LEU A 129 0.20 -8.22 -11.93
N ARG A 130 1.46 -7.87 -11.68
CA ARG A 130 2.14 -8.14 -10.40
C ARG A 130 2.29 -6.93 -9.49
N VAL A 131 2.18 -5.73 -10.03
CA VAL A 131 2.28 -4.48 -9.25
C VAL A 131 1.43 -3.42 -9.95
N PHE A 132 0.74 -2.60 -9.18
CA PHE A 132 0.10 -1.38 -9.67
C PHE A 132 1.09 -0.21 -9.56
N TYR A 133 1.94 0.01 -10.56
CA TYR A 133 2.83 1.18 -10.60
C TYR A 133 2.03 2.47 -10.83
N GLU A 134 2.62 3.62 -10.50
CA GLU A 134 1.96 4.93 -10.68
C GLU A 134 1.63 5.23 -12.15
N ASN A 135 0.53 5.96 -12.39
CA ASN A 135 0.00 6.22 -13.73
C ASN A 135 0.95 7.03 -14.61
N ASP A 136 1.72 7.93 -14.01
CA ASP A 136 2.68 8.81 -14.70
C ASP A 136 3.78 8.03 -15.42
N ILE A 137 4.12 6.83 -14.93
CA ILE A 137 5.16 5.99 -15.54
C ILE A 137 4.60 4.76 -16.25
N ALA A 138 3.41 4.27 -15.88
CA ALA A 138 2.93 2.95 -16.31
C ALA A 138 1.68 2.99 -17.22
N SER A 139 1.03 4.15 -17.40
CA SER A 139 -0.23 4.26 -18.15
C SER A 139 -0.12 3.84 -19.63
N GLU A 140 1.01 4.12 -20.29
CA GLU A 140 1.24 3.70 -21.69
C GLU A 140 1.30 2.17 -21.83
N THR A 141 2.01 1.51 -20.91
CA THR A 141 2.10 0.04 -20.86
C THR A 141 0.75 -0.58 -20.56
N ALA A 142 0.00 0.00 -19.62
CA ALA A 142 -1.36 -0.42 -19.31
C ALA A 142 -2.30 -0.31 -20.52
N ALA A 143 -2.25 0.82 -21.24
CA ALA A 143 -3.04 1.02 -22.46
C ALA A 143 -2.67 0.03 -23.56
N SER A 144 -1.37 -0.23 -23.76
CA SER A 144 -0.90 -1.23 -24.73
C SER A 144 -1.41 -2.63 -24.40
N ALA A 145 -1.35 -3.03 -23.13
CA ALA A 145 -1.89 -4.31 -22.67
C ALA A 145 -3.40 -4.42 -22.92
N MET A 146 -4.17 -3.40 -22.54
CA MET A 146 -5.62 -3.41 -22.72
C MET A 146 -6.02 -3.38 -24.20
N ASN A 147 -5.31 -2.64 -25.05
CA ASN A 147 -5.54 -2.65 -26.49
C ASN A 147 -5.26 -4.01 -27.13
N THR A 148 -4.20 -4.70 -26.69
CA THR A 148 -3.88 -6.07 -27.13
C THR A 148 -5.02 -7.04 -26.80
N LEU A 149 -5.68 -6.83 -25.67
CA LEU A 149 -6.74 -7.69 -25.16
C LEU A 149 -8.15 -7.26 -25.62
N ALA A 150 -8.31 -6.07 -26.20
CA ALA A 150 -9.61 -5.45 -26.48
C ALA A 150 -10.56 -6.28 -27.34
N HIS A 151 -10.05 -7.21 -28.17
CA HIS A 151 -10.85 -8.05 -29.07
C HIS A 151 -10.99 -9.52 -28.61
N THR A 152 -10.58 -9.81 -27.38
CA THR A 152 -10.83 -11.12 -26.75
C THR A 152 -12.28 -11.24 -26.31
N ASP A 153 -12.82 -12.46 -26.28
CA ASP A 153 -14.24 -12.71 -25.93
C ASP A 153 -14.46 -12.72 -24.41
N ALA A 154 -13.42 -13.01 -23.63
CA ALA A 154 -13.38 -12.93 -22.17
C ALA A 154 -11.95 -12.60 -21.71
N LEU A 155 -11.79 -12.06 -20.50
CA LEU A 155 -10.49 -11.69 -19.94
C LEU A 155 -10.29 -12.32 -18.56
N ILE A 156 -9.11 -12.90 -18.35
CA ILE A 156 -8.63 -13.30 -17.03
C ILE A 156 -7.56 -12.30 -16.58
N ILE A 157 -7.78 -11.66 -15.44
CA ILE A 157 -6.79 -10.82 -14.76
C ILE A 157 -6.24 -11.61 -13.58
N ASP A 158 -5.01 -12.09 -13.70
CA ASP A 158 -4.32 -12.82 -12.64
C ASP A 158 -3.58 -11.88 -11.70
N LEU A 159 -4.13 -11.72 -10.49
CA LEU A 159 -3.57 -10.93 -9.40
C LEU A 159 -3.06 -11.82 -8.24
N ARG A 160 -2.94 -13.15 -8.43
CA ARG A 160 -2.52 -14.08 -7.37
C ARG A 160 -1.13 -13.77 -6.81
N ARG A 161 -0.28 -13.13 -7.61
CA ARG A 161 1.08 -12.70 -7.26
C ARG A 161 1.22 -11.18 -7.19
N ASN A 162 0.10 -10.45 -7.24
CA ASN A 162 0.12 -9.01 -7.17
C ASN A 162 0.42 -8.55 -5.74
N ILE A 163 1.34 -7.59 -5.60
CA ILE A 163 1.77 -7.07 -4.29
C ILE A 163 1.14 -5.71 -3.92
N GLY A 164 0.09 -5.30 -4.62
CA GLY A 164 -0.56 -4.00 -4.46
C GLY A 164 0.12 -2.90 -5.28
N GLY A 165 -0.02 -1.65 -4.82
CA GLY A 165 0.57 -0.48 -5.44
C GLY A 165 -0.39 0.73 -5.43
N SER A 166 -0.36 1.51 -6.50
CA SER A 166 -1.12 2.75 -6.66
C SER A 166 -2.61 2.49 -6.87
N PRO A 167 -3.51 3.12 -6.07
CA PRO A 167 -4.95 3.07 -6.31
C PRO A 167 -5.36 3.81 -7.60
N TYR A 168 -4.55 4.75 -8.08
CA TYR A 168 -4.81 5.46 -9.35
C TYR A 168 -4.65 4.55 -10.57
N MET A 169 -3.75 3.55 -10.51
CA MET A 169 -3.62 2.55 -11.58
C MET A 169 -4.76 1.55 -11.55
N VAL A 170 -5.28 1.22 -10.36
CA VAL A 170 -6.51 0.44 -10.25
C VAL A 170 -7.66 1.17 -10.94
N ALA A 171 -7.84 2.47 -10.66
CA ALA A 171 -8.87 3.28 -11.31
C ALA A 171 -8.65 3.40 -12.82
N PHE A 172 -7.42 3.59 -13.28
CA PHE A 172 -7.08 3.63 -14.71
C PHE A 172 -7.49 2.34 -15.42
N LEU A 173 -7.14 1.17 -14.87
CA LEU A 173 -7.51 -0.13 -15.43
C LEU A 173 -9.02 -0.38 -15.34
N ALA A 174 -9.64 -0.05 -14.21
CA ALA A 174 -11.09 -0.15 -14.01
C ALA A 174 -11.87 0.63 -15.09
N SER A 175 -11.33 1.76 -15.53
CA SER A 175 -11.95 2.62 -16.56
C SER A 175 -12.10 1.94 -17.92
N TYR A 176 -11.39 0.84 -18.21
CA TYR A 176 -11.59 0.08 -19.45
C TYR A 176 -12.85 -0.78 -19.41
N PHE A 177 -13.43 -1.02 -18.23
CA PHE A 177 -14.56 -1.92 -18.03
C PHE A 177 -15.88 -1.18 -17.78
N VAL A 178 -15.83 0.13 -17.52
CA VAL A 178 -17.02 0.94 -17.23
C VAL A 178 -17.19 2.04 -18.27
N SER A 179 -18.42 2.27 -18.69
CA SER A 179 -18.77 3.34 -19.65
C SER A 179 -19.34 4.59 -18.98
N GLU A 180 -19.75 4.49 -17.72
CA GLU A 180 -20.36 5.58 -16.94
C GLU A 180 -19.43 6.08 -15.84
N PRO A 181 -19.58 7.34 -15.37
CA PRO A 181 -18.85 7.86 -14.22
C PRO A 181 -19.02 6.95 -13.00
N THR A 182 -17.96 6.20 -12.68
CA THR A 182 -18.00 5.18 -11.63
C THR A 182 -17.07 5.58 -10.49
N HIS A 183 -17.64 5.68 -9.29
CA HIS A 183 -16.87 5.92 -8.07
C HIS A 183 -16.07 4.65 -7.71
N ILE A 184 -14.75 4.79 -7.52
CA ILE A 184 -13.85 3.68 -7.22
C ILE A 184 -13.58 3.59 -5.72
N GLU A 185 -13.14 4.69 -5.10
CA GLU A 185 -12.70 4.68 -3.71
C GLU A 185 -12.78 6.08 -3.08
N THR A 186 -13.13 6.13 -1.79
CA THR A 186 -13.02 7.34 -0.96
C THR A 186 -11.94 7.12 0.09
N PHE A 187 -11.00 8.05 0.18
CA PHE A 187 -10.04 8.14 1.28
C PHE A 187 -10.46 9.25 2.23
N TYR A 188 -10.54 8.93 3.52
CA TYR A 188 -10.75 9.91 4.57
C TYR A 188 -9.44 10.17 5.32
N ARG A 189 -9.02 11.44 5.35
CA ARG A 189 -7.88 11.91 6.13
C ARG A 189 -8.39 12.64 7.35
N ARG A 190 -8.22 12.01 8.52
CA ARG A 190 -8.72 12.53 9.80
C ARG A 190 -8.10 13.87 10.19
N GLU A 191 -6.79 14.01 10.06
CA GLU A 191 -6.09 15.25 10.49
C GLU A 191 -6.61 16.48 9.74
N GLU A 192 -6.98 16.31 8.47
CA GLU A 192 -7.52 17.36 7.61
C GLU A 192 -9.06 17.45 7.67
N ASP A 193 -9.72 16.52 8.37
CA ASP A 193 -11.16 16.25 8.29
C ASP A 193 -11.68 16.28 6.84
N ARG A 194 -10.96 15.59 5.96
CA ARG A 194 -11.15 15.71 4.51
C ARG A 194 -11.29 14.37 3.83
N GLU A 195 -12.25 14.30 2.92
CA GLU A 195 -12.38 13.21 1.97
C GLU A 195 -11.74 13.56 0.62
N SER A 196 -11.12 12.55 0.00
CA SER A 196 -10.72 12.57 -1.39
C SER A 196 -11.27 11.34 -2.09
N GLN A 197 -11.75 11.49 -3.32
CA GLN A 197 -12.35 10.40 -4.08
C GLN A 197 -11.51 10.09 -5.31
N ILE A 198 -11.47 8.82 -5.68
CA ILE A 198 -10.96 8.34 -6.95
C ILE A 198 -12.14 7.83 -7.77
N TRP A 199 -12.21 8.30 -9.00
CA TRP A 199 -13.25 7.97 -9.97
C TRP A 199 -12.62 7.33 -11.20
N ALA A 200 -13.41 6.51 -11.92
CA ALA A 200 -13.05 6.05 -13.25
C ALA A 200 -12.89 7.25 -14.20
N LEU A 201 -11.95 7.11 -15.13
CA LEU A 201 -11.72 8.09 -16.18
C LEU A 201 -12.92 8.13 -17.14
N PRO A 202 -13.31 9.32 -17.63
CA PRO A 202 -14.41 9.45 -18.59
C PRO A 202 -14.07 8.89 -19.98
N HIS A 203 -12.77 8.67 -20.25
CA HIS A 203 -12.27 8.02 -21.46
C HIS A 203 -10.94 7.33 -21.15
N VAL A 204 -10.67 6.26 -21.88
CA VAL A 204 -9.39 5.54 -21.81
C VAL A 204 -8.62 5.68 -23.12
N PRO A 205 -7.27 5.70 -23.08
CA PRO A 205 -6.47 5.54 -24.29
C PRO A 205 -6.78 4.22 -24.98
N GLY A 206 -7.17 4.27 -26.26
CA GLY A 206 -7.49 3.07 -27.04
C GLY A 206 -8.94 2.65 -26.93
N LYS A 207 -9.21 1.36 -26.70
CA LYS A 207 -10.57 0.80 -26.74
C LYS A 207 -11.04 0.37 -25.36
N LEU A 208 -12.30 0.68 -25.04
CA LEU A 208 -13.00 0.05 -23.92
C LEU A 208 -13.04 -1.47 -24.13
N TYR A 209 -12.83 -2.21 -23.04
CA TYR A 209 -13.12 -3.63 -22.99
C TYR A 209 -14.63 -3.87 -22.94
N GLY A 210 -15.36 -3.01 -22.22
CA GLY A 210 -16.82 -3.05 -22.09
C GLY A 210 -17.31 -4.29 -21.32
N ASP A 211 -18.55 -4.70 -21.60
CA ASP A 211 -19.33 -5.65 -20.78
C ASP A 211 -18.97 -7.13 -20.99
N LYS A 212 -17.82 -7.42 -21.59
CA LYS A 212 -17.39 -8.81 -21.82
C LYS A 212 -16.99 -9.47 -20.50
N PRO A 213 -17.13 -10.81 -20.36
CA PRO A 213 -16.78 -11.50 -19.12
C PRO A 213 -15.34 -11.23 -18.67
N VAL A 214 -15.20 -10.79 -17.41
CA VAL A 214 -13.90 -10.60 -16.75
C VAL A 214 -13.83 -11.49 -15.51
N TYR A 215 -12.74 -12.23 -15.39
CA TYR A 215 -12.45 -13.10 -14.25
C TYR A 215 -11.19 -12.64 -13.56
N ILE A 216 -11.27 -12.38 -12.26
CA ILE A 216 -10.10 -11.93 -11.47
C ILE A 216 -9.63 -13.07 -10.59
N LEU A 217 -8.36 -13.48 -10.74
CA LEU A 217 -7.75 -14.50 -9.90
C LEU A 217 -7.02 -13.85 -8.74
N THR A 218 -7.34 -14.23 -7.51
CA THR A 218 -6.70 -13.72 -6.29
C THR A 218 -6.11 -14.83 -5.43
N SER A 219 -5.18 -14.46 -4.54
CA SER A 219 -4.63 -15.36 -3.53
C SER A 219 -5.48 -15.33 -2.25
N LYS A 220 -5.15 -16.16 -1.25
CA LYS A 220 -5.89 -16.23 0.02
C LYS A 220 -5.89 -14.92 0.83
N LYS A 221 -4.93 -14.03 0.59
CA LYS A 221 -4.77 -12.75 1.29
C LYS A 221 -4.30 -11.70 0.28
N PRO A 222 -5.21 -11.17 -0.56
CA PRO A 222 -4.86 -10.14 -1.52
C PRO A 222 -4.57 -8.82 -0.79
N PHE A 223 -3.72 -7.98 -1.40
CA PHE A 223 -3.52 -6.61 -0.94
C PHE A 223 -4.79 -5.76 -1.17
N LEU A 224 -4.91 -4.63 -0.48
CA LEU A 224 -6.10 -3.79 -0.51
C LEU A 224 -6.49 -3.38 -1.95
N GLN A 225 -5.51 -2.96 -2.75
CA GLN A 225 -5.71 -2.54 -4.14
C GLN A 225 -6.26 -3.65 -5.05
N VAL A 226 -5.85 -4.91 -4.80
CA VAL A 226 -6.37 -6.09 -5.51
C VAL A 226 -7.85 -6.32 -5.17
N SER A 227 -8.24 -6.04 -3.92
CA SER A 227 -9.62 -6.24 -3.47
C SER A 227 -10.60 -5.28 -4.15
N TYR A 228 -10.19 -4.05 -4.44
CA TYR A 228 -11.04 -3.08 -5.13
C TYR A 228 -11.38 -3.48 -6.57
N LEU A 229 -10.38 -3.97 -7.33
CA LEU A 229 -10.64 -4.41 -8.69
C LEU A 229 -11.61 -5.60 -8.72
N VAL A 230 -11.54 -6.50 -7.72
CA VAL A 230 -12.49 -7.62 -7.57
C VAL A 230 -13.91 -7.13 -7.31
N THR A 231 -14.09 -6.10 -6.47
CA THR A 231 -15.43 -5.55 -6.19
C THR A 231 -16.09 -5.02 -7.46
N LEU A 232 -15.33 -4.38 -8.34
CA LEU A 232 -15.85 -3.83 -9.60
C LEU A 232 -16.21 -4.90 -10.63
N SER A 233 -15.54 -6.05 -10.64
CA SER A 233 -15.86 -7.16 -11.55
C SER A 233 -17.17 -7.92 -11.22
N ASN A 234 -17.80 -7.60 -10.09
CA ASN A 234 -19.06 -8.21 -9.65
C ASN A 234 -20.28 -7.28 -9.84
N ILE A 235 -20.09 -6.12 -10.48
CA ILE A 235 -21.14 -5.19 -10.88
C ILE A 235 -21.47 -5.46 -12.35
#